data_AF-A0A3Q0JF77-F1
#
_entry.id   AF-A0A3Q0JF77-F1
#
_cell.length_a   1.000
_cell.length_b   1.000
_cell.length_c   1.000
_cell.angle_alpha   90.00
_cell.angle_beta   90.00
_cell.angle_gamma   90.00
#
_symmetry.space_group_name_H-M   'P 1'
#
loop_
_entity.id
_entity.type
_entity.pdbx_description
1 polymer ?
#
loop_
_entity_poly.entity_id
_entity_poly.type
_entity_poly.pdbx_seq_one_letter_code
_entity_poly.pdbx_strand_id
1 'polypeptide(L)'
;MSISGHKVYGPKGVGALFVRRRPRVRLEPIQNGGGQERGMRSGTVPTPLAVGLGAACRIARTEMAADQAWTKKLCDRLLTKIYAELPQVIRNGDPDKTYHGCVNLSFAFVEGKGGGGLLYATASIC
;
A
#
# COMPACT_ATOMS: atom_id res chain seq x y z
N MET A 1 -4.60 0.21 -12.74
CA MET A 1 -3.61 -0.05 -11.67
C MET A 1 -2.81 1.22 -11.45
N SER A 2 -2.79 1.74 -10.22
CA SER A 2 -1.96 2.86 -9.80
C SER A 2 -0.78 2.35 -8.97
N ILE A 3 0.38 2.99 -9.10
CA ILE A 3 1.62 2.60 -8.43
C ILE A 3 2.21 3.84 -7.77
N SER A 4 2.59 3.71 -6.49
CA SER A 4 3.30 4.75 -5.75
C SER A 4 4.72 4.27 -5.43
N GLY A 5 5.74 5.02 -5.84
CA GLY A 5 7.14 4.57 -5.73
C GLY A 5 7.57 4.29 -4.29
N HIS A 6 7.26 5.18 -3.37
CA HIS A 6 7.63 5.02 -1.96
C HIS A 6 6.89 3.90 -1.22
N LYS A 7 5.90 3.24 -1.84
CA LYS A 7 5.24 2.05 -1.28
C LYS A 7 5.88 0.73 -1.75
N VAL A 8 6.85 0.82 -2.64
CA VAL A 8 7.68 -0.30 -3.12
C VAL A 8 9.17 -0.03 -2.87
N TYR A 9 9.48 0.71 -1.80
CA TYR A 9 10.85 1.14 -1.44
C TYR A 9 11.56 2.04 -2.46
N GLY A 10 10.82 2.63 -3.40
CA GLY A 10 11.31 3.65 -4.32
C GLY A 10 11.30 5.06 -3.72
N PRO A 11 11.74 6.07 -4.49
CA PRO A 11 11.75 7.45 -4.01
C PRO A 11 10.34 8.03 -3.86
N LYS A 12 10.19 9.00 -2.95
CA LYS A 12 8.97 9.81 -2.82
C LYS A 12 8.85 10.76 -4.02
N GLY A 13 7.62 11.18 -4.35
CA GLY A 13 7.35 12.14 -5.43
C GLY A 13 7.29 11.53 -6.84
N VAL A 14 7.29 10.20 -6.97
CA VAL A 14 7.09 9.50 -8.24
C VAL A 14 6.09 8.35 -8.11
N GLY A 15 5.35 8.12 -9.18
CA GLY A 15 4.39 7.03 -9.31
C GLY A 15 4.09 6.76 -10.78
N ALA A 16 3.27 5.75 -11.03
CA ALA A 16 2.87 5.38 -12.38
C ALA A 16 1.39 4.99 -12.41
N LEU A 17 0.76 5.25 -13.56
CA LEU A 17 -0.59 4.79 -13.88
C LEU A 17 -0.52 3.84 -15.07
N PHE A 18 -0.95 2.60 -14.88
CA PHE A 18 -1.07 1.66 -15.97
C PHE A 18 -2.39 1.85 -16.71
N VAL A 19 -2.30 2.23 -17.99
CA VAL A 19 -3.44 2.38 -18.89
C VAL A 19 -3.43 1.24 -19.91
N ARG A 20 -4.46 0.39 -19.87
CA ARG A 20 -4.57 -0.77 -20.76
C ARG A 20 -4.80 -0.32 -22.20
N ARG A 21 -4.01 -0.84 -23.14
CA ARG A 21 -4.13 -0.51 -24.58
C ARG A 21 -5.24 -1.28 -25.30
N ARG A 22 -5.54 -2.51 -24.87
CA ARG A 22 -6.57 -3.38 -25.48
C ARG A 22 -7.36 -4.14 -24.41
N PRO A 23 -8.69 -3.99 -24.31
CA PRO A 23 -9.50 -3.02 -25.06
C PRO A 23 -9.04 -1.58 -24.76
N ARG A 24 -9.22 -0.66 -25.74
CA ARG A 24 -8.67 0.69 -25.65
C ARG A 24 -9.39 1.49 -24.57
N VAL A 25 -8.66 1.90 -23.55
CA VAL A 25 -9.14 2.86 -22.54
C VAL A 25 -8.76 4.26 -22.99
N ARG A 26 -9.73 5.18 -23.04
CA ARG A 26 -9.50 6.61 -23.31
C ARG A 26 -9.54 7.36 -21.99
N LEU A 27 -8.55 8.19 -21.75
CA LEU A 27 -8.47 9.07 -20.57
C LEU A 27 -8.23 10.48 -21.07
N GLU A 28 -8.85 11.45 -20.39
CA GLU A 28 -8.60 12.87 -20.60
C GLU A 28 -7.48 13.32 -19.66
N PRO A 29 -6.42 13.99 -20.17
CA PRO A 29 -5.33 14.46 -19.33
C PRO A 29 -5.79 15.60 -18.42
N ILE A 30 -5.47 15.50 -17.13
CA ILE A 30 -5.73 16.57 -16.16
C ILE A 30 -4.64 17.65 -16.20
N GLN A 31 -3.43 17.29 -16.67
CA GLN A 31 -2.27 18.18 -16.76
C GLN A 31 -1.98 18.57 -18.22
N ASN A 32 -2.31 19.81 -18.57
CA ASN A 32 -2.08 20.39 -19.89
C ASN A 32 -0.64 20.92 -20.07
N GLY A 33 -0.13 20.93 -21.30
CA GLY A 33 1.24 21.36 -21.61
C GLY A 33 1.82 20.69 -22.87
N GLY A 34 3.14 20.45 -22.88
CA GLY A 34 3.91 20.05 -24.07
C GLY A 34 3.74 18.60 -24.56
N GLY A 35 2.72 17.87 -24.11
CA GLY A 35 2.39 16.55 -24.66
C GLY A 35 3.31 15.40 -24.24
N GLN A 36 4.07 15.53 -23.15
CA GLN A 36 4.85 14.42 -22.58
C GLN A 36 3.95 13.23 -22.19
N GLU A 37 4.56 12.06 -21.97
CA GLU A 37 3.84 10.81 -21.60
C GLU A 37 2.69 10.49 -22.59
N ARG A 38 2.91 10.75 -23.89
CA ARG A 38 1.92 10.58 -24.98
C ARG A 38 0.68 11.46 -24.85
N GLY A 39 0.86 12.67 -24.32
CA GLY A 39 -0.23 13.61 -24.06
C GLY A 39 -1.06 13.27 -22.82
N MET A 40 -0.67 12.26 -22.03
CA MET A 40 -1.43 11.85 -20.84
C MET A 40 -1.06 12.67 -19.60
N ARG A 41 0.19 13.12 -19.53
CA ARG A 41 0.71 13.88 -18.41
C ARG A 41 1.80 14.82 -18.91
N SER A 42 1.49 16.12 -18.91
CA SER A 42 2.46 17.13 -19.32
C SER A 42 3.50 17.42 -18.23
N GLY A 43 4.65 17.95 -18.65
CA GLY A 43 5.78 18.29 -17.79
C GLY A 43 6.96 17.32 -17.95
N THR A 44 8.17 17.84 -17.73
CA THR A 44 9.41 17.07 -17.87
C THR A 44 9.40 15.83 -16.98
N VAL A 45 9.81 14.70 -17.55
CA VAL A 45 9.93 13.44 -16.80
C VAL A 45 11.12 13.54 -15.86
N PRO A 46 10.95 13.36 -14.53
CA PRO A 46 12.06 13.42 -13.59
C PRO A 46 12.90 12.14 -13.69
N THR A 47 13.88 12.13 -14.59
CA THR A 47 14.68 10.94 -14.93
C THR A 47 15.24 10.19 -13.72
N PRO A 48 15.87 10.83 -12.71
CA PRO A 48 16.40 10.11 -11.54
C PRO A 48 15.31 9.40 -10.74
N LEU A 49 14.13 10.02 -10.59
CA LEU A 49 13.00 9.42 -9.88
C LEU A 49 12.39 8.26 -10.67
N ALA A 50 12.29 8.40 -12.00
CA ALA A 50 11.81 7.33 -12.88
C ALA A 50 12.75 6.12 -12.85
N VAL A 51 14.06 6.34 -12.86
CA VAL A 51 15.08 5.29 -12.69
C VAL A 51 14.95 4.63 -11.32
N GLY A 52 14.81 5.41 -10.24
CA GLY A 52 14.61 4.89 -8.90
C GLY A 52 13.36 4.03 -8.77
N LEU A 53 12.23 4.46 -9.36
CA LEU A 53 11.01 3.66 -9.44
C LEU A 53 11.22 2.36 -10.22
N GLY A 54 11.89 2.42 -11.37
CA GLY A 54 12.20 1.24 -12.18
C GLY A 54 13.09 0.22 -11.45
N ALA A 55 14.11 0.71 -10.72
CA ALA A 55 14.97 -0.13 -9.90
C ALA A 55 14.19 -0.81 -8.76
N ALA A 56 13.34 -0.06 -8.05
CA ALA A 56 12.47 -0.57 -7.00
C ALA A 56 11.52 -1.66 -7.53
N CYS A 57 10.86 -1.43 -8.67
CA CYS A 57 9.99 -2.43 -9.31
C CYS A 57 10.75 -3.70 -9.73
N ARG A 58 11.99 -3.56 -10.20
CA ARG A 58 12.84 -4.70 -10.58
C ARG A 58 13.20 -5.57 -9.38
N ILE A 59 13.58 -4.97 -8.27
CA ILE A 59 13.90 -5.66 -7.01
C ILE A 59 12.63 -6.30 -6.43
N ALA A 60 11.52 -5.56 -6.37
CA ALA A 60 10.24 -6.08 -5.91
C ALA A 60 9.82 -7.34 -6.70
N ARG A 61 10.04 -7.38 -8.01
CA ARG A 61 9.72 -8.58 -8.81
C ARG A 61 10.50 -9.82 -8.37
N THR A 62 11.73 -9.68 -7.90
CA THR A 62 12.56 -10.81 -7.47
C THR A 62 12.33 -11.19 -6.00
N GLU A 63 12.05 -10.20 -5.14
CA GLU A 63 11.99 -10.41 -3.68
C GLU A 63 10.58 -10.62 -3.14
N MET A 64 9.53 -10.20 -3.88
CA MET A 64 8.15 -10.16 -3.40
C MET A 64 7.64 -11.48 -2.83
N ALA A 65 8.01 -12.63 -3.41
CA ALA A 65 7.57 -13.92 -2.88
C ALA A 65 8.20 -14.23 -1.50
N ALA A 66 9.48 -13.91 -1.33
CA ALA A 66 10.19 -14.09 -0.07
C ALA A 66 9.69 -13.10 0.99
N ASP A 67 9.52 -11.83 0.61
CA ASP A 67 8.96 -10.78 1.47
C ASP A 67 7.56 -11.15 1.94
N GLN A 68 6.70 -11.62 1.02
CA GLN A 68 5.33 -12.03 1.37
C GLN A 68 5.33 -13.18 2.38
N ALA A 69 6.19 -14.19 2.21
CA ALA A 69 6.31 -15.30 3.15
C ALA A 69 6.81 -14.82 4.53
N TRP A 70 7.81 -13.93 4.54
CA TRP A 70 8.36 -13.36 5.76
C TRP A 70 7.34 -12.50 6.51
N THR A 71 6.69 -11.58 5.81
CA THR A 71 5.65 -10.71 6.37
C THR A 71 4.47 -11.52 6.89
N LYS A 72 4.06 -12.59 6.19
CA LYS A 72 3.02 -13.51 6.69
C LYS A 72 3.43 -14.15 8.02
N LYS A 73 4.66 -14.67 8.11
CA LYS A 73 5.17 -15.28 9.35
C LYS A 73 5.14 -14.30 10.53
N LEU A 74 5.52 -13.05 10.30
CA LEU A 74 5.49 -12.00 11.33
C LEU A 74 4.05 -11.63 11.71
N CYS A 75 3.16 -11.50 10.73
CA CYS A 75 1.73 -11.24 10.93
C CYS A 75 1.09 -12.34 11.80
N ASP A 76 1.30 -13.60 11.45
CA ASP A 76 0.75 -14.75 12.17
C ASP A 76 1.27 -14.78 13.62
N ARG A 77 2.57 -14.52 13.82
CA ARG A 77 3.18 -14.43 15.16
C ARG A 77 2.60 -13.28 15.97
N LEU A 78 2.38 -12.11 15.36
CA LEU A 78 1.78 -10.95 16.00
C LEU A 78 0.34 -11.26 16.45
N LEU A 79 -0.49 -11.76 15.55
CA LEU A 79 -1.89 -12.07 15.81
C LEU A 79 -2.05 -13.18 16.86
N THR A 80 -1.24 -14.23 16.77
CA THR A 80 -1.26 -15.33 17.75
C THR A 80 -1.01 -14.83 19.17
N LYS A 81 -0.02 -13.95 19.35
CA LYS A 81 0.30 -13.39 20.66
C LYS A 81 -0.79 -12.43 21.16
N ILE A 82 -1.29 -11.55 20.29
CA ILE A 82 -2.34 -10.60 20.66
C ILE A 82 -3.60 -11.34 21.11
N TYR A 83 -4.05 -12.35 20.37
CA TYR A 83 -5.24 -13.11 20.76
C TYR A 83 -5.04 -14.00 21.99
N ALA A 84 -3.81 -14.43 22.28
CA ALA A 84 -3.51 -15.19 23.49
C ALA A 84 -3.49 -14.30 24.75
N GLU A 85 -3.01 -13.05 24.63
CA GLU A 85 -2.79 -12.16 25.78
C GLU A 85 -3.93 -11.17 26.02
N LEU A 86 -4.72 -10.83 25.00
CA LEU A 86 -5.74 -9.79 25.07
C LEU A 86 -7.14 -10.34 24.71
N PRO A 87 -8.12 -10.26 25.63
CA PRO A 87 -9.50 -10.60 25.31
C PRO A 87 -10.14 -9.51 24.43
N GLN A 88 -11.14 -9.92 23.64
CA GLN A 88 -12.02 -9.01 22.86
C GLN A 88 -11.28 -8.11 21.85
N VAL A 89 -10.28 -8.67 21.17
CA VAL A 89 -9.64 -8.03 20.00
C VAL A 89 -10.30 -8.52 18.72
N ILE A 90 -10.69 -7.59 17.85
CA ILE A 90 -11.33 -7.88 16.56
C ILE A 90 -10.39 -7.45 15.45
N ARG A 91 -10.16 -8.33 14.46
CA ARG A 91 -9.44 -7.97 13.24
C ARG A 91 -10.41 -7.38 12.22
N ASN A 92 -10.07 -6.19 11.71
CA ASN A 92 -10.84 -5.51 10.69
C ASN A 92 -10.42 -6.00 9.30
N GLY A 93 -11.37 -6.54 8.53
CA GLY A 93 -11.17 -7.04 7.18
C GLY A 93 -11.25 -8.57 7.08
N ASP A 94 -11.28 -9.05 5.84
CA ASP A 94 -11.35 -10.49 5.52
C ASP A 94 -10.04 -11.18 5.97
N PRO A 95 -10.08 -12.26 6.79
CA PRO A 95 -8.88 -12.96 7.23
C PRO A 95 -8.07 -13.64 6.12
N ASP A 96 -8.74 -14.07 5.05
CA ASP A 96 -8.16 -14.84 3.95
C ASP A 96 -7.74 -13.94 2.78
N LYS A 97 -8.48 -12.86 2.53
CA LYS A 97 -8.24 -11.91 1.43
C LYS A 97 -7.67 -10.59 1.92
N THR A 98 -6.46 -10.65 2.44
CA THR A 98 -5.79 -9.52 3.10
C THR A 98 -4.31 -9.42 2.76
N TYR A 99 -3.73 -8.25 2.96
CA TYR A 99 -2.29 -8.06 2.88
C TYR A 99 -1.69 -8.17 4.28
N HIS A 100 -0.86 -9.19 4.50
CA HIS A 100 -0.27 -9.47 5.82
C HIS A 100 0.63 -8.37 6.37
N GLY A 101 1.12 -7.45 5.52
CA GLY A 101 1.91 -6.30 5.96
C GLY A 101 1.08 -5.13 6.46
N CYS A 102 -0.25 -5.23 6.47
CA CYS A 102 -1.15 -4.25 7.07
C CYS A 102 -2.15 -4.97 7.97
N VAL A 103 -1.99 -4.81 9.28
CA VAL A 103 -2.87 -5.43 10.27
C VAL A 103 -3.66 -4.32 10.96
N ASN A 104 -4.98 -4.36 10.78
CA ASN A 104 -5.91 -3.44 11.41
C ASN A 104 -6.71 -4.17 12.50
N LEU A 105 -6.54 -3.75 13.75
CA LEU A 105 -7.18 -4.36 14.93
C LEU A 105 -7.99 -3.34 15.71
N SER A 106 -9.14 -3.77 16.21
CA SER A 106 -10.02 -3.06 17.12
C SER A 106 -9.94 -3.69 18.50
N PHE A 107 -9.62 -2.89 19.52
CA PHE A 107 -9.55 -3.34 20.91
C PHE A 107 -10.78 -2.84 21.67
N ALA A 108 -11.60 -3.75 22.20
CA ALA A 108 -12.75 -3.37 23.01
C ALA A 108 -12.33 -2.72 24.33
N PHE A 109 -13.12 -1.76 24.81
CA PHE A 109 -12.93 -1.06 26.11
C PHE A 109 -11.62 -0.29 26.29
N VAL A 110 -10.88 -0.06 25.20
CA VAL A 110 -9.70 0.80 25.18
C VAL A 110 -10.03 2.05 24.38
N GLU A 111 -9.78 3.23 24.95
CA GLU A 111 -9.95 4.49 24.26
C GLU A 111 -8.77 4.71 23.29
N GLY A 112 -9.07 4.89 22.00
CA GLY A 112 -8.08 5.35 21.03
C GLY A 112 -7.71 6.82 21.30
N LYS A 113 -6.57 7.31 20.82
CA LYS A 113 -6.13 8.71 21.05
C LYS A 113 -7.04 9.82 20.47
N GLY A 114 -8.21 9.49 19.92
CA GLY A 114 -9.24 10.45 19.51
C GLY A 114 -10.44 10.33 20.44
N GLY A 115 -10.55 11.24 21.41
CA GLY A 115 -11.56 11.18 22.46
C GLY A 115 -12.99 11.15 21.92
N GLY A 116 -13.84 10.36 22.60
CA GLY A 116 -15.28 10.34 22.36
C GLY A 116 -15.92 8.95 22.44
N GLY A 117 -16.12 8.46 23.66
CA GLY A 117 -17.02 7.34 23.93
C GLY A 117 -16.38 5.95 23.81
N LEU A 118 -16.86 5.05 24.66
CA LEU A 118 -16.44 3.66 24.84
C LEU A 118 -16.60 2.82 23.55
N LEU A 119 -15.78 3.06 22.53
CA LEU A 119 -15.93 2.49 21.19
C LEU A 119 -14.53 2.22 20.60
N TYR A 120 -14.16 0.94 20.55
CA TYR A 120 -13.05 0.34 19.80
C TYR A 120 -11.87 1.24 19.40
N ALA A 121 -10.73 1.13 20.09
CA ALA A 121 -9.47 1.68 19.58
C ALA A 121 -9.02 0.91 18.34
N THR A 122 -8.91 1.59 17.19
CA THR A 122 -8.36 1.00 15.96
C THR A 122 -6.86 1.29 15.88
N ALA A 123 -6.04 0.24 15.83
CA ALA A 123 -4.63 0.33 15.56
C ALA A 123 -4.34 -0.27 14.18
N SER A 124 -3.77 0.54 13.29
CA SER A 124 -3.21 0.06 12.02
C SER A 124 -1.70 -0.07 12.18
N ILE A 125 -1.22 -1.30 12.14
CA ILE A 125 0.22 -1.60 12.09
C ILE A 125 0.54 -1.87 10.62
N CYS A 126 1.23 -0.91 10.00
CA CYS A 126 1.73 -0.98 8.62
C CYS A 126 3.26 -1.04 8.63
#